data_AF-A0A7W2R539-F1
#
_entry.id   AF-A0A7W2R539-F1
#
_cell.length_a   1.000
_cell.length_b   1.000
_cell.length_c   1.000
_cell.angle_alpha   90.00
_cell.angle_beta   90.00
_cell.angle_gamma   90.00
#
_symmetry.space_group_name_H-M   'P 1'
#
loop_
_entity.id
_entity.type
_entity.pdbx_description
1 polymer ?
#
loop_
_entity_poly.entity_id
_entity_poly.type
_entity_poly.pdbx_seq_one_letter_code
_entity_poly.pdbx_strand_id
1 'polypeptide(L)'
;MLRLFIISKEEAFHICDKSQYHESTLWEKVKLSFRYLWCRATRLYVNRNTKLTKTLKSSKLTCLEHSERKLMEDRLNEQLKNQV
;
A
#
# COMPACT_ATOMS: atom_id res chain seq x y z
N MET A 1 -3.86 30.28 9.19
CA MET A 1 -3.33 29.03 9.80
C MET A 1 -4.18 27.77 9.52
N LEU A 2 -5.13 27.76 8.55
CA LEU A 2 -5.98 26.59 8.25
C LEU A 2 -5.44 25.67 7.13
N ARG A 3 -4.35 26.05 6.44
CA ARG A 3 -3.85 25.33 5.27
C ARG A 3 -2.94 24.14 5.57
N LEU A 4 -2.41 23.99 6.80
CA LEU A 4 -1.48 22.90 7.12
C LEU A 4 -2.15 21.52 7.22
N PHE A 5 -3.46 21.48 7.48
CA PHE A 5 -4.20 20.23 7.71
C PHE A 5 -5.17 19.89 6.56
N ILE A 6 -5.17 20.68 5.48
CA ILE A 6 -6.03 20.49 4.32
C ILE A 6 -5.18 19.97 3.16
N ILE A 7 -5.05 18.64 3.10
CA ILE A 7 -4.45 17.94 1.97
C ILE A 7 -5.46 17.78 0.83
N SER A 8 -4.98 17.70 -0.41
CA SER A 8 -5.85 17.44 -1.58
C SER A 8 -6.44 16.02 -1.52
N LYS A 9 -7.40 15.73 -2.40
CA LYS A 9 -7.97 14.37 -2.48
C LYS A 9 -6.91 13.39 -2.97
N GLU A 10 -6.13 13.79 -3.96
CA GLU A 10 -5.06 13.03 -4.60
C GLU A 10 -3.95 12.74 -3.59
N GLU A 11 -3.53 13.76 -2.81
CA GLU A 11 -2.56 13.59 -1.73
C GLU A 11 -3.10 12.65 -0.65
N ALA A 12 -4.38 12.78 -0.26
CA ALA A 12 -4.98 11.88 0.72
C ALA A 12 -5.03 10.42 0.24
N PHE A 13 -5.29 10.19 -1.04
CA PHE A 13 -5.31 8.83 -1.62
C PHE A 13 -3.89 8.27 -1.67
N HIS A 14 -2.93 9.06 -2.11
CA HIS A 14 -1.53 8.67 -2.11
C HIS A 14 -1.00 8.33 -0.70
N ILE A 15 -1.32 9.14 0.32
CA ILE A 15 -0.96 8.84 1.71
C ILE A 15 -1.65 7.56 2.20
N CYS A 16 -2.92 7.33 1.80
CA CYS A 16 -3.62 6.08 2.14
C CYS A 16 -2.93 4.86 1.52
N ASP A 17 -2.42 4.97 0.31
CA ASP A 17 -1.68 3.88 -0.35
C ASP A 17 -0.34 3.64 0.35
N LYS A 18 0.46 4.70 0.58
CA LYS A 18 1.69 4.61 1.38
C LYS A 18 1.44 3.99 2.76
N SER A 19 0.31 4.32 3.39
CA SER A 19 -0.04 3.77 4.71
C SER A 19 -0.30 2.25 4.67
N GLN A 20 -0.86 1.72 3.58
CA GLN A 20 -1.11 0.28 3.41
C GLN A 20 0.19 -0.52 3.29
N TYR A 21 1.21 0.07 2.67
CA TYR A 21 2.52 -0.55 2.48
C TYR A 21 3.54 -0.21 3.57
N HIS A 22 3.10 0.43 4.66
CA HIS A 22 3.98 0.87 5.76
C HIS A 22 5.04 1.92 5.36
N GLU A 23 4.78 2.70 4.30
CA GLU A 23 5.67 3.72 3.73
C GLU A 23 5.30 5.15 4.16
N SER A 24 4.16 5.33 4.85
CA SER A 24 3.71 6.64 5.32
C SER A 24 4.41 7.06 6.62
N THR A 25 4.87 8.30 6.68
CA THR A 25 5.38 8.97 7.89
C THR A 25 4.27 9.21 8.92
N LEU A 26 4.67 9.47 10.17
CA LEU A 26 3.72 9.81 11.24
C LEU A 26 2.92 11.07 10.91
N TRP A 27 3.57 12.09 10.34
CA TRP A 27 2.92 13.35 9.98
C TRP A 27 1.88 13.18 8.86
N GLU A 28 2.18 12.36 7.85
CA GLU A 28 1.22 12.02 6.80
C GLU A 28 -0.04 11.35 7.37
N LYS A 29 0.12 10.43 8.34
CA LYS A 29 -1.03 9.79 9.02
C LYS A 29 -1.88 10.79 9.81
N VAL A 30 -1.26 11.78 10.47
CA VAL A 30 -1.99 12.85 11.16
C VAL A 30 -2.80 13.68 10.15
N LYS A 31 -2.19 14.13 9.05
CA LYS A 31 -2.88 14.87 7.98
C LYS A 31 -4.07 14.09 7.41
N LEU A 32 -3.87 12.79 7.15
CA LEU A 32 -4.92 11.90 6.64
C LEU A 32 -6.05 11.71 7.67
N SER A 33 -5.73 11.62 8.96
CA SER A 33 -6.73 11.52 10.04
C SER A 33 -7.61 12.76 10.12
N PHE A 34 -7.05 13.96 9.96
CA PHE A 34 -7.85 15.19 9.86
C PHE A 34 -8.75 15.20 8.63
N ARG A 35 -8.26 14.73 7.47
CA ARG A 35 -9.06 14.61 6.24
C ARG A 35 -10.26 13.67 6.42
N TYR A 36 -10.14 12.61 7.22
CA TYR A 36 -11.25 11.71 7.53
C TYR A 36 -12.41 12.39 8.24
N LEU A 37 -12.19 13.48 9.00
CA LEU A 37 -13.27 14.12 9.76
C LEU A 37 -14.36 14.67 8.85
N TRP A 38 -13.98 15.23 7.70
CA TRP A 38 -14.90 15.97 6.83
C TRP A 38 -15.03 15.39 5.42
N CYS A 39 -14.05 14.60 4.93
CA CYS A 39 -14.10 14.06 3.58
C CYS A 39 -14.65 12.63 3.52
N ARG A 40 -15.93 12.49 3.18
CA ARG A 40 -16.59 11.18 2.98
C ARG A 40 -15.90 10.32 1.92
N ALA A 41 -15.44 10.92 0.83
CA ALA A 41 -14.77 10.18 -0.26
C ALA A 41 -13.47 9.52 0.23
N THR A 42 -12.64 10.24 1.00
CA THR A 42 -11.43 9.70 1.61
C THR A 42 -11.76 8.59 2.61
N ARG A 43 -12.78 8.76 3.47
CA ARG A 43 -13.24 7.69 4.37
C ARG A 43 -13.63 6.42 3.61
N LEU A 44 -14.39 6.56 2.53
CA LEU A 44 -14.80 5.42 1.69
C LEU A 44 -13.61 4.71 1.04
N TYR A 45 -12.64 5.47 0.51
CA TYR A 45 -11.42 4.92 -0.08
C TYR A 45 -10.65 4.07 0.92
N VAL A 46 -10.38 4.63 2.11
CA VAL A 46 -9.64 3.96 3.19
C VAL A 46 -10.36 2.73 3.69
N ASN A 47 -11.68 2.81 3.87
CA ASN A 47 -12.49 1.67 4.32
C ASN A 47 -12.47 0.51 3.32
N ARG A 48 -12.56 0.81 2.01
CA ARG A 48 -12.49 -0.20 0.94
C ARG A 48 -11.13 -0.90 0.95
N ASN A 49 -10.04 -0.14 0.98
CA ASN A 49 -8.69 -0.69 0.99
C ASN A 49 -8.40 -1.48 2.27
N THR A 50 -8.82 -0.97 3.43
CA THR A 50 -8.68 -1.70 4.71
C THR A 50 -9.45 -3.03 4.68
N LYS A 51 -10.66 -3.03 4.12
CA LYS A 51 -11.46 -4.26 3.94
C LYS A 51 -10.73 -5.25 3.02
N LEU A 52 -10.16 -4.78 1.91
CA LEU A 52 -9.38 -5.61 1.01
C LEU A 52 -8.17 -6.24 1.72
N THR A 53 -7.35 -5.43 2.42
CA THR A 53 -6.19 -5.93 3.19
C THR A 53 -6.60 -6.97 4.22
N LYS A 54 -7.68 -6.72 4.99
CA LYS A 54 -8.20 -7.68 5.97
C LYS A 54 -8.65 -8.98 5.30
N THR A 55 -9.36 -8.88 4.18
CA THR A 55 -9.83 -10.04 3.41
C THR A 55 -8.66 -10.88 2.96
N LEU A 56 -7.64 -10.27 2.33
CA LEU A 56 -6.42 -10.94 1.88
C LEU A 56 -5.66 -11.63 3.02
N LYS A 57 -5.53 -10.96 4.17
CA LYS A 57 -4.89 -11.54 5.37
C LYS A 57 -5.68 -12.72 5.93
N SER A 58 -7.01 -12.68 5.84
CA SER A 58 -7.87 -13.76 6.33
C SER A 58 -8.00 -14.94 5.36
N SER A 59 -7.76 -14.73 4.06
CA SER A 59 -8.01 -15.74 3.01
C SER A 59 -7.02 -16.91 2.97
N LYS A 60 -6.12 -17.06 3.96
CA LYS A 60 -5.10 -18.12 4.04
C LYS A 60 -4.42 -18.40 2.68
N LEU A 61 -4.11 -17.33 1.94
CA LEU A 61 -3.51 -17.45 0.63
C LEU A 61 -2.10 -18.00 0.79
N THR A 62 -1.78 -19.05 0.04
CA THR A 62 -0.40 -19.49 -0.13
C THR A 62 0.24 -18.57 -1.16
N CYS A 63 1.07 -17.65 -0.70
CA CYS A 63 1.85 -16.77 -1.56
C CYS A 63 3.22 -17.40 -1.79
N LEU A 64 3.84 -17.07 -2.93
CA LEU A 64 5.22 -17.45 -3.24
C LEU A 64 6.16 -16.89 -2.17
N GLU A 65 6.95 -17.75 -1.54
CA GLU A 65 7.94 -17.30 -0.57
C GLU A 65 9.09 -16.56 -1.27
N HIS A 66 9.78 -15.72 -0.51
CA HIS A 66 10.94 -14.98 -1.04
C HIS A 66 12.04 -15.93 -1.54
N SER A 67 12.25 -17.05 -0.85
CA SER A 67 13.19 -18.12 -1.21
C SER A 67 12.83 -18.74 -2.56
N GLU A 68 11.56 -19.09 -2.76
CA GLU A 68 11.04 -19.66 -4.00
C GLU A 68 11.15 -18.66 -5.16
N ARG A 69 10.78 -17.40 -4.92
CA ARG A 69 10.93 -16.32 -5.91
C ARG A 69 12.38 -16.15 -6.35
N LYS A 70 13.31 -16.09 -5.39
CA LYS A 70 14.74 -15.95 -5.67
C LYS A 70 15.27 -17.15 -6.46
N LEU A 71 14.87 -18.36 -6.08
CA LEU A 71 15.23 -19.58 -6.81
C LEU A 71 14.75 -19.53 -8.27
N MET A 72 13.52 -19.06 -8.51
CA MET A 72 13.00 -18.90 -9.87
C MET A 72 13.80 -17.86 -10.67
N GLU A 73 14.17 -16.74 -10.04
CA GLU A 73 14.98 -15.69 -10.66
C GLU A 73 16.40 -16.15 -10.99
N ASP A 74 17.06 -16.84 -10.07
CA ASP A 74 18.40 -17.41 -10.27
C ASP A 74 18.41 -18.42 -11.42
N ARG A 75 17.42 -19.34 -11.46
CA ARG A 75 17.25 -20.31 -12.55
C ARG A 75 17.03 -19.63 -13.89
N LEU A 76 16.18 -18.60 -13.93
CA LEU A 76 15.93 -17.85 -15.16
C LEU A 76 17.23 -17.22 -15.67
N ASN A 77 18.00 -16.59 -14.79
CA ASN A 77 19.28 -15.95 -15.13
C ASN A 77 20.33 -16.96 -15.61
N GLU A 78 20.39 -18.16 -15.03
CA GLU A 78 21.27 -19.24 -15.50
C GLU A 78 20.91 -19.68 -16.92
N GLN A 79 19.62 -19.87 -17.22
CA GLN A 79 19.18 -20.27 -18.56
C GLN A 79 19.46 -19.16 -19.59
N LEU A 80 19.28 -17.90 -19.23
CA LEU A 80 19.59 -16.77 -20.11
C LEU A 80 21.09 -16.66 -20.42
N LYS A 81 21.96 -16.96 -19.45
CA LYS A 81 23.42 -17.02 -19.68
C LYS A 81 23.81 -18.11 -20.66
N ASN A 82 23.08 -19.22 -20.69
CA ASN A 82 23.34 -20.35 -21.60
C ASN A 82 22.79 -20.12 -23.02
N GLN A 83 22.05 -19.04 -23.26
CA GLN A 83 21.51 -18.65 -24.58
C GLN A 83 22.36 -17.59 -25.31
N VAL A 84 23.45 -17.13 -24.69
CA VAL A 84 24.46 -16.23 -25.28
C VAL A 84 25.76 -17.01 -25.46
#